data_AF-A0A021XDG6-F1
#
_entry.id   AF-A0A021XDG6-F1
#
_cell.length_a   1.000
_cell.length_b   1.000
_cell.length_c   1.000
_cell.angle_alpha   90.00
_cell.angle_beta   90.00
_cell.angle_gamma   90.00
#
_symmetry.space_group_name_H-M   'P 1'
#
loop_
_entity.id
_entity.type
_entity.pdbx_description
1 polymer ?
#
loop_
_entity_poly.entity_id
_entity_poly.type
_entity_poly.pdbx_seq_one_letter_code
_entity_poly.pdbx_strand_id
1 'polypeptide(L)' 'MTSMKRTGLAALVLATALAVSHSSALAWGCIAVSEEGTYGYSYDYDNEGAARERALNECANRTTEESVCEITECNESD' A
#
# COMPACT_ATOMS: atom_id res chain seq x y z
N MET A 1 15.11 56.13 41.58
CA MET A 1 13.92 56.27 40.70
C MET A 1 14.35 55.66 39.36
N THR A 2 13.82 54.55 38.86
CA THR A 2 12.42 54.29 38.50
C THR A 2 12.19 52.76 38.37
N SER A 3 11.07 52.27 38.91
CA SER A 3 10.52 50.92 38.67
C SER A 3 9.96 50.78 37.25
N MET A 4 10.10 49.61 36.59
CA MET A 4 9.05 48.93 35.78
C MET A 4 9.65 47.67 35.11
N LYS A 5 9.32 46.45 35.54
CA LYS A 5 8.19 45.57 35.11
C LYS A 5 8.36 44.87 33.75
N ARG A 6 8.23 43.53 33.85
CA ARG A 6 7.36 42.63 33.06
C ARG A 6 7.89 42.06 31.73
N THR A 7 8.14 40.75 31.78
CA THR A 7 7.67 39.69 30.86
C THR A 7 7.76 39.96 29.35
N GLY A 8 8.56 39.16 28.66
CA GLY A 8 8.39 38.87 27.23
C GLY A 8 9.00 37.50 26.94
N LEU A 9 8.20 36.44 27.09
CA LEU A 9 7.49 35.77 26.00
C LEU A 9 8.41 34.87 25.18
N ALA A 10 8.21 33.58 25.42
CA ALA A 10 8.77 32.44 24.73
C ALA A 10 8.70 32.60 23.20
N ALA A 11 9.84 32.45 22.53
CA ALA A 11 9.85 32.12 21.11
C ALA A 11 9.75 30.60 21.00
N LEU A 12 8.52 30.09 20.95
CA LEU A 12 8.24 28.68 20.64
C LEU A 12 8.83 28.34 19.27
N VAL A 13 9.57 27.24 19.24
CA VAL A 13 10.07 26.58 18.04
C VAL A 13 8.88 26.20 17.16
N LEU A 14 8.72 26.85 16.01
CA LEU A 14 7.79 26.41 14.96
C LEU A 14 8.40 25.19 14.27
N ALA A 15 8.24 24.02 14.90
CA ALA A 15 8.43 22.74 14.22
C ALA A 15 7.23 22.55 13.28
N THR A 16 7.39 22.88 12.00
CA THR A 16 6.43 22.49 10.96
C THR A 16 6.51 20.99 10.79
N ALA A 17 5.69 20.26 11.54
CA ALA A 17 5.44 18.85 11.29
C ALA A 17 4.73 18.76 9.92
N LEU A 18 5.48 18.35 8.90
CA LEU A 18 4.89 17.85 7.66
C LEU A 18 4.14 16.57 8.04
N ALA A 19 2.85 16.68 8.29
CA ALA A 19 1.98 15.53 8.30
C ALA A 19 1.94 14.99 6.87
N VAL A 20 2.85 14.06 6.54
CA VAL A 20 2.61 13.13 5.44
C VAL A 20 1.40 12.34 5.87
N SER A 21 0.23 12.75 5.39
CA SER A 21 -0.95 11.92 5.40
C SER A 21 -0.61 10.70 4.55
N HIS A 22 -0.20 9.62 5.21
CA HIS A 22 -0.23 8.30 4.60
C HIS A 22 -1.71 7.94 4.54
N SER A 23 -2.38 8.38 3.48
CA SER A 23 -3.63 7.75 3.09
C SER A 23 -3.28 6.28 2.98
N SER A 24 -3.83 5.44 3.85
CA SER A 24 -3.90 4.01 3.61
C SER A 24 -4.76 3.87 2.36
N ALA A 25 -4.11 4.04 1.20
CA ALA A 25 -4.69 3.75 -0.09
C ALA A 25 -5.04 2.27 0.01
N LEU A 26 -6.34 2.00 -0.07
CA LEU A 26 -6.85 0.66 0.09
C LEU A 26 -6.15 -0.24 -0.92
N ALA A 27 -5.23 -1.05 -0.43
CA ALA A 27 -4.23 -1.75 -1.23
C ALA A 27 -4.77 -3.12 -1.59
N TRP A 28 -5.17 -3.30 -2.83
CA TRP A 28 -5.61 -4.59 -3.34
C TRP A 28 -4.44 -5.56 -3.47
N GLY A 29 -4.65 -6.78 -3.00
CA GLY A 29 -3.74 -7.90 -3.18
C GLY A 29 -4.50 -9.14 -3.63
N CYS A 30 -3.95 -9.88 -4.59
CA CYS A 30 -4.57 -11.09 -5.12
C CYS A 30 -3.54 -12.20 -5.32
N ILE A 31 -4.00 -13.45 -5.20
CA ILE A 31 -3.22 -14.67 -5.40
C ILE A 31 -3.86 -15.44 -6.56
N ALA A 32 -3.03 -15.86 -7.51
CA ALA A 32 -3.40 -16.75 -8.59
C ALA A 32 -2.65 -18.07 -8.46
N VAL A 33 -3.31 -19.19 -8.72
CA VAL A 33 -2.74 -20.54 -8.63
C VAL A 33 -3.10 -21.34 -9.88
N SER A 34 -2.18 -22.15 -10.37
CA SER A 34 -2.44 -23.14 -11.43
C SER A 34 -2.62 -24.55 -10.86
N GLU A 35 -3.20 -25.45 -11.65
CA GLU A 35 -3.39 -26.86 -11.27
C GLU A 35 -2.07 -27.59 -10.97
N GLU A 36 -0.96 -27.11 -11.52
CA GLU A 36 0.40 -27.65 -11.25
C GLU A 36 1.00 -27.13 -9.93
N GLY A 37 0.33 -26.21 -9.24
CA GLY A 37 0.79 -25.60 -8.00
C GLY A 37 1.69 -24.39 -8.18
N THR A 38 1.85 -23.88 -9.40
CA THR A 38 2.51 -22.60 -9.64
C THR A 38 1.63 -21.46 -9.15
N TYR A 39 2.25 -20.42 -8.60
CA TYR A 39 1.54 -19.28 -8.04
C TYR A 39 2.07 -17.93 -8.53
N GLY A 40 1.16 -16.97 -8.56
CA GLY A 40 1.41 -15.55 -8.79
C GLY A 40 0.73 -14.70 -7.73
N TYR A 41 1.28 -13.52 -7.46
CA TYR A 41 0.77 -12.63 -6.41
C TYR A 41 0.83 -11.17 -6.84
N SER A 42 0.04 -10.35 -6.16
CA SER A 42 0.05 -8.89 -6.24
C SER A 42 -0.25 -8.28 -4.88
N TYR A 43 0.25 -7.07 -4.66
CA TYR A 43 0.08 -6.30 -3.43
C TYR A 43 0.18 -4.80 -3.75
N ASP A 44 -0.36 -3.96 -2.87
CA ASP A 44 -0.27 -2.49 -2.96
C ASP A 44 -0.83 -1.90 -4.27
N TYR A 45 -1.90 -2.49 -4.82
CA TYR A 45 -2.57 -1.99 -6.01
C TYR A 45 -3.76 -1.08 -5.65
N ASP A 46 -3.90 0.03 -6.36
CA ASP A 46 -4.99 0.99 -6.16
C ASP A 46 -6.38 0.46 -6.57
N ASN A 47 -6.44 -0.69 -7.26
CA ASN A 47 -7.69 -1.32 -7.67
C ASN A 47 -7.53 -2.83 -7.87
N GLU A 48 -8.64 -3.55 -7.65
CA GLU A 48 -8.74 -5.01 -7.79
C GLU A 48 -8.30 -5.49 -9.18
N GLY A 49 -8.74 -4.82 -10.25
CA GLY A 49 -8.49 -5.24 -11.62
C GLY A 49 -7.00 -5.35 -11.95
N ALA A 50 -6.23 -4.32 -11.58
CA ALA A 50 -4.79 -4.28 -11.77
C ALA A 50 -4.06 -5.30 -10.88
N ALA A 51 -4.51 -5.49 -9.65
CA ALA A 51 -3.98 -6.53 -8.75
C ALA A 51 -4.19 -7.93 -9.36
N ARG A 52 -5.40 -8.18 -9.88
CA ARG A 52 -5.80 -9.47 -10.46
C ARG A 52 -5.01 -9.79 -11.72
N GLU A 53 -4.89 -8.84 -12.63
CA GLU A 53 -4.08 -8.98 -13.86
C GLU A 53 -2.62 -9.27 -13.52
N ARG A 54 -2.05 -8.54 -12.54
CA ARG A 54 -0.66 -8.74 -12.11
C ARG A 54 -0.43 -10.15 -11.57
N ALA A 55 -1.32 -10.67 -10.72
CA ALA A 55 -1.22 -12.00 -10.13
C ALA A 55 -1.35 -13.10 -11.19
N LEU A 56 -2.33 -12.99 -12.09
CA LEU A 56 -2.53 -13.92 -13.20
C LEU A 56 -1.32 -13.95 -14.14
N ASN A 57 -0.80 -12.79 -14.53
CA ASN A 57 0.37 -12.70 -15.39
C ASN A 57 1.61 -13.30 -14.72
N GLU A 58 1.79 -13.12 -13.41
CA GLU A 58 2.89 -13.77 -12.69
C GLU A 58 2.78 -15.29 -12.69
N CYS A 59 1.58 -15.79 -12.40
CA CYS A 59 1.31 -17.22 -12.42
C CYS A 59 1.55 -17.79 -13.82
N ALA A 60 1.03 -17.15 -14.87
CA ALA A 60 1.16 -17.59 -16.25
C ALA A 60 2.63 -17.63 -16.70
N ASN A 61 3.43 -16.62 -16.35
CA ASN A 61 4.87 -16.59 -16.68
C ASN A 61 5.70 -17.70 -16.04
N ARG A 62 5.18 -18.34 -15.00
CA ARG A 62 5.85 -19.41 -14.25
C ARG A 62 5.26 -20.79 -14.54
N THR A 63 4.15 -20.84 -15.26
CA THR A 63 3.37 -22.05 -15.54
C THR A 63 3.68 -22.58 -16.94
N THR A 64 3.47 -23.87 -17.18
CA THR A 64 3.60 -24.44 -18.53
C THR A 64 2.39 -24.05 -19.40
N GLU A 65 2.52 -24.05 -20.73
CA GLU A 65 1.45 -23.55 -21.63
C GLU A 65 0.11 -24.32 -21.54
N GLU A 66 0.09 -25.50 -20.92
CA GLU A 66 -1.13 -26.32 -20.81
C GLU A 66 -1.96 -26.02 -19.55
N SER A 67 -1.42 -25.27 -18.60
CA SER A 67 -2.06 -25.07 -17.29
C SER A 67 -2.68 -23.69 -17.14
N VAL A 68 -3.90 -23.67 -16.63
CA VAL A 68 -4.69 -22.44 -16.42
C VAL A 68 -4.39 -21.86 -15.03
N CYS A 69 -4.16 -20.55 -14.96
CA CYS A 69 -4.06 -19.82 -13.70
C CYS A 69 -5.41 -19.21 -13.32
N GLU A 70 -5.84 -19.43 -12.08
CA GLU A 70 -7.09 -18.91 -11.53
C GLU A 70 -6.86 -18.13 -10.24
N ILE A 71 -7.70 -17.14 -9.96
CA ILE A 71 -7.63 -16.35 -8.73
C ILE A 71 -8.25 -17.13 -7.58
N THR A 72 -7.48 -17.38 -6.54
CA THR A 72 -7.95 -18.09 -5.34
C THR A 72 -8.30 -17.13 -4.22
N GLU A 73 -7.58 -16.00 -4.13
CA GLU A 73 -7.78 -14.97 -3.10
C GLU A 73 -7.58 -13.59 -3.73
N CYS A 74 -8.42 -12.63 -3.38
CA CYS A 74 -8.33 -11.26 -3.87
C CYS A 74 -9.08 -10.36 -2.90
N ASN A 75 -8.35 -9.51 -2.19
CA ASN A 75 -8.91 -8.69 -1.12
C ASN A 75 -8.28 -7.31 -1.12
N GLU A 76 -9.06 -6.36 -0.63
CA GLU A 76 -8.58 -5.05 -0.25
C GLU A 76 -7.88 -5.15 1.11
N SER A 77 -6.78 -4.43 1.29
CA SER A 77 -6.12 -4.31 2.60
C SER A 77 -6.84 -3.25 3.42
N ASP A 78 -7.48 -3.69 4.50
CA ASP A 78 -8.21 -2.86 5.48
C ASP A 78 -7.28 -2.14 6.49
#